data_AF-A0A9D4Q4D1-F1
#
_entry.id   AF-A0A9D4Q4D1-F1
#
_cell.length_a   1.000
_cell.length_b   1.000
_cell.length_c   1.000
_cell.angle_alpha   90.00
_cell.angle_beta   90.00
_cell.angle_gamma   90.00
#
_symmetry.space_group_name_H-M   'P 1'
#
loop_
_entity.id
_entity.type
_entity.pdbx_description
1 polymer ?
#
loop_
_entity_poly.entity_id
_entity_poly.type
_entity_poly.pdbx_seq_one_letter_code
_entity_poly.pdbx_strand_id
1 'polypeptide(L)'
;MAPSRSAEAEKLAKQILKIYFALVQYHFPLGLISRDVCTQWMELLRVILDRPVPDVANQVDEDERPELPWWKCKKWAFHIVTRIFERYGSPGSVSKEYGEFADFFLKAYTEGILQVVLRLLDQHRQKVYVSPRVLQHALNYLRHGVSHAFSWKFLKPHIVGIVLEVVFPLLCHNDQDDELWKTDPHEYIRLKYDVFEDFLSPVTAAQSWCHMDQMEAMLVAHVYPEFGSSEGFLRARACWVLHYFCEMPFRTEANLLRAVELLTHCLLHDSELPVRVEAAIALQACLTCQEKAQATVKPKIKEITMELLR
;
A
#
# COMPACT_ATOMS: atom_id res chain seq x y z
N MET A 1 9.38 -8.98 -34.69
CA MET A 1 8.24 -9.44 -33.85
C MET A 1 8.67 -10.70 -33.14
N ALA A 2 8.87 -10.67 -31.81
CA ALA A 2 9.12 -11.90 -31.06
C ALA A 2 7.88 -12.79 -31.14
N PRO A 3 8.01 -14.11 -31.39
CA PRO A 3 6.85 -15.00 -31.43
C PRO A 3 6.12 -14.91 -30.09
N SER A 4 4.80 -14.79 -30.13
CA SER A 4 3.96 -14.83 -28.93
C SER A 4 4.33 -16.10 -28.16
N ARG A 5 4.98 -15.94 -27.01
CA ARG A 5 5.30 -17.08 -26.14
C ARG A 5 3.97 -17.79 -25.83
N SER A 6 3.94 -19.11 -26.04
CA SER A 6 2.77 -19.90 -25.68
C SER A 6 2.44 -19.70 -24.20
N ALA A 7 1.18 -19.88 -23.81
CA ALA A 7 0.78 -19.80 -22.39
C ALA A 7 1.63 -20.73 -21.50
N GLU A 8 2.16 -21.82 -22.06
CA GLU A 8 3.09 -22.74 -21.39
C GLU A 8 4.46 -22.11 -21.09
N ALA A 9 5.02 -21.35 -22.03
CA ALA A 9 6.27 -20.63 -21.81
C ALA A 9 6.14 -19.56 -20.71
N GLU A 10 4.97 -18.91 -20.61
CA GLU A 10 4.68 -17.98 -19.51
C GLU A 10 4.50 -18.71 -18.17
N LYS A 11 3.89 -19.90 -18.14
CA LYS A 11 3.82 -20.74 -16.93
C LYS A 11 5.21 -21.15 -16.44
N LEU A 12 6.11 -21.53 -17.35
CA LEU A 12 7.50 -21.84 -17.00
C LEU A 12 8.24 -20.61 -16.48
N ALA A 13 8.09 -19.46 -17.15
CA ALA A 13 8.71 -18.20 -16.72
C ALA A 13 8.24 -17.82 -15.30
N LYS A 14 6.94 -17.93 -15.01
CA LYS A 14 6.38 -17.74 -13.66
C LYS A 14 7.07 -18.62 -12.63
N GLN A 15 7.32 -19.89 -12.94
CA GLN A 15 7.96 -20.81 -12.00
C GLN A 15 9.43 -20.44 -11.74
N ILE A 16 10.17 -20.05 -12.77
CA ILE A 16 11.55 -19.55 -12.65
C ILE A 16 11.59 -18.30 -11.76
N LEU A 17 10.69 -17.34 -11.99
CA LEU A 17 10.60 -16.13 -11.18
C LEU A 17 10.29 -16.45 -9.71
N LYS A 18 9.41 -17.42 -9.43
CA LYS A 18 9.13 -17.84 -8.05
C LYS A 18 10.35 -18.42 -7.35
N ILE A 19 11.14 -19.23 -8.05
CA ILE A 19 12.37 -19.83 -7.49
C ILE A 19 13.39 -18.72 -7.21
N TYR A 20 13.59 -17.81 -8.16
CA TYR A 20 14.50 -16.68 -7.96
C TYR A 20 14.03 -15.76 -6.84
N PHE A 21 12.73 -15.48 -6.76
CA PHE A 21 12.15 -14.72 -5.66
C PHE A 21 12.40 -15.39 -4.30
N ALA A 22 12.25 -16.70 -4.19
CA ALA A 22 12.51 -17.42 -2.95
C ALA A 22 13.95 -17.20 -2.49
N LEU A 23 14.93 -17.24 -3.40
CA LEU A 23 16.30 -16.87 -3.08
C LEU A 23 16.36 -15.42 -2.53
N VAL A 24 15.94 -14.45 -3.33
CA VAL A 24 15.99 -13.01 -3.00
C VAL A 24 15.26 -12.66 -1.70
N GLN A 25 14.14 -13.33 -1.39
CA GLN A 25 13.33 -13.06 -0.20
C GLN A 25 14.11 -13.35 1.09
N TYR A 26 14.87 -14.45 1.10
CA TYR A 26 15.59 -14.90 2.29
C TYR A 26 17.02 -14.39 2.34
N HIS A 27 17.73 -14.40 1.20
CA HIS A 27 19.12 -14.00 1.14
C HIS A 27 19.54 -13.59 -0.28
N PHE A 28 20.33 -12.52 -0.40
CA PHE A 28 20.86 -12.06 -1.68
C PHE A 28 22.39 -12.28 -1.74
N PRO A 29 22.87 -13.50 -2.02
CA PRO A 29 24.29 -13.82 -1.92
C PRO A 29 25.10 -13.13 -3.02
N LEU A 30 25.83 -12.05 -2.68
CA LEU A 30 26.65 -11.28 -3.64
C LEU A 30 27.77 -12.11 -4.31
N GLY A 31 28.18 -13.23 -3.69
CA GLY A 31 29.13 -14.17 -4.30
C GLY A 31 28.54 -15.00 -5.44
N LEU A 32 27.23 -15.27 -5.42
CA LEU A 32 26.50 -15.99 -6.46
C LEU A 32 25.86 -15.02 -7.47
N ILE A 33 25.30 -13.92 -6.95
CA ILE A 33 24.67 -12.86 -7.73
C ILE A 33 25.67 -11.72 -7.85
N SER A 34 26.67 -11.91 -8.71
CA SER A 34 27.62 -10.86 -9.06
C SER A 34 26.92 -9.69 -9.75
N ARG A 35 27.63 -8.57 -9.95
CA ARG A 35 27.07 -7.40 -10.66
C ARG A 35 26.58 -7.77 -12.07
N ASP A 36 27.30 -8.63 -12.79
CA ASP A 36 26.93 -9.06 -14.14
C ASP A 36 25.68 -9.96 -14.13
N VAL A 37 25.63 -10.93 -13.20
CA VAL A 37 24.47 -11.81 -13.03
C VAL A 37 23.24 -10.98 -12.62
N CYS A 38 23.42 -10.03 -11.71
CA CYS A 38 22.37 -9.09 -11.32
C CYS A 38 21.88 -8.26 -12.53
N THR A 39 22.80 -7.75 -13.35
CA THR A 39 22.45 -6.98 -14.56
C THR A 39 21.56 -7.79 -15.48
N GLN A 40 21.93 -9.04 -15.77
CA GLN A 40 21.14 -9.94 -16.63
C GLN A 40 19.74 -10.19 -16.06
N TRP A 41 19.63 -10.41 -14.74
CA TRP A 41 18.35 -10.55 -14.08
C TRP A 41 17.51 -9.27 -14.16
N MET A 42 18.10 -8.10 -13.91
CA MET A 42 17.40 -6.81 -13.97
C MET A 42 16.92 -6.48 -15.38
N GLU A 43 17.70 -6.79 -16.41
CA GLU A 43 17.29 -6.66 -17.82
C GLU A 43 16.12 -7.59 -18.15
N LEU A 44 16.21 -8.87 -17.77
CA LEU A 44 15.12 -9.84 -17.97
C LEU A 44 13.84 -9.38 -17.27
N LEU A 45 13.94 -8.95 -16.01
CA LEU A 45 12.81 -8.45 -15.23
C LEU A 45 12.20 -7.23 -15.90
N ARG A 46 13.02 -6.26 -16.34
CA ARG A 46 12.53 -5.07 -17.06
C ARG A 46 11.80 -5.46 -18.35
N VAL A 47 12.31 -6.41 -19.13
CA VAL A 47 11.64 -6.92 -20.35
C VAL A 47 10.28 -7.54 -20.04
N ILE A 48 10.17 -8.32 -18.96
CA ILE A 48 8.89 -8.91 -18.53
C ILE A 48 7.91 -7.82 -18.09
N LEU A 49 8.41 -6.82 -17.36
CA LEU A 49 7.58 -5.72 -16.85
C LEU A 49 7.09 -4.79 -17.96
N ASP A 50 7.91 -4.52 -18.98
CA ASP A 50 7.57 -3.61 -20.08
C ASP A 50 6.74 -4.28 -21.18
N ARG A 51 6.68 -5.61 -21.22
CA ARG A 51 5.91 -6.35 -22.22
C ARG A 51 4.40 -6.02 -22.10
N PRO A 52 3.71 -5.62 -23.18
CA PRO A 52 2.26 -5.42 -23.14
C PRO A 52 1.53 -6.74 -22.88
N VAL A 53 0.43 -6.69 -22.13
CA VAL A 53 -0.46 -7.84 -21.99
C VAL A 53 -1.28 -7.97 -23.28
N PRO A 54 -1.38 -9.15 -23.90
CA PRO A 54 -2.16 -9.33 -25.13
C PRO A 54 -3.65 -8.98 -24.95
N ASP A 55 -4.28 -8.42 -25.99
CA ASP A 55 -5.71 -8.02 -25.94
C ASP A 55 -6.67 -9.18 -25.66
N VAL A 56 -6.28 -10.42 -25.99
CA VAL A 56 -7.04 -11.63 -25.64
C VAL A 56 -7.24 -11.78 -24.13
N ALA A 57 -6.37 -11.19 -23.29
CA ALA A 57 -6.55 -11.17 -21.85
C ALA A 57 -7.76 -10.33 -21.42
N ASN A 58 -8.16 -9.34 -22.22
CA ASN A 58 -9.31 -8.48 -21.92
C ASN A 58 -10.65 -9.16 -22.22
N GLN A 59 -10.63 -10.27 -22.95
CA GLN A 59 -11.83 -11.09 -23.25
C GLN A 59 -12.22 -12.02 -22.10
N VAL A 60 -11.33 -12.18 -21.12
CA VAL A 60 -11.57 -12.94 -19.89
C VAL A 60 -12.27 -12.05 -18.87
N ASP A 61 -13.12 -12.65 -18.05
CA ASP A 61 -13.79 -11.99 -16.93
C ASP A 61 -12.77 -11.25 -16.05
N GLU A 62 -13.12 -10.04 -15.61
CA GLU A 62 -12.22 -9.17 -14.87
C GLU A 62 -11.69 -9.81 -13.59
N ASP A 63 -12.50 -10.63 -12.93
CA ASP A 63 -12.13 -11.35 -11.70
C ASP A 63 -11.13 -12.49 -11.95
N GLU A 64 -11.12 -13.05 -13.17
CA GLU A 64 -10.21 -14.12 -13.58
C GLU A 64 -8.91 -13.59 -14.20
N ARG A 65 -8.90 -12.34 -14.71
CA ARG A 65 -7.70 -11.72 -15.32
C ARG A 65 -6.45 -11.80 -14.44
N PRO A 66 -6.49 -11.59 -13.10
CA PRO A 66 -5.32 -11.73 -12.24
C PRO A 66 -4.68 -13.13 -12.25
N GLU A 67 -5.43 -14.16 -12.64
CA GLU A 67 -4.95 -15.54 -12.74
C GLU A 67 -4.20 -15.85 -14.03
N LEU A 68 -4.30 -14.95 -15.03
CA LEU A 68 -3.66 -15.14 -16.32
C LEU A 68 -2.12 -15.15 -16.20
N PRO A 69 -1.42 -15.97 -17.01
CA PRO A 69 0.04 -16.11 -16.93
C PRO A 69 0.80 -14.79 -17.05
N TRP A 70 0.38 -13.88 -17.93
CA TRP A 70 1.02 -12.58 -18.14
C TRP A 70 0.98 -11.70 -16.89
N TRP A 71 -0.17 -11.62 -16.21
CA TRP A 71 -0.33 -10.86 -14.98
C TRP A 71 0.46 -11.50 -13.83
N LYS A 72 0.48 -12.84 -13.73
CA LYS A 72 1.33 -13.53 -12.75
C LYS A 72 2.82 -13.32 -12.98
N CYS A 73 3.30 -13.35 -14.22
CA CYS A 73 4.69 -13.08 -14.57
C CYS A 73 5.07 -11.65 -14.19
N LYS A 74 4.29 -10.65 -14.60
CA LYS A 74 4.49 -9.24 -14.21
C LYS A 74 4.52 -9.08 -12.69
N LYS A 75 3.55 -9.67 -11.98
CA LYS A 75 3.47 -9.63 -10.52
C LYS A 75 4.75 -10.14 -9.87
N TRP A 76 5.23 -11.33 -10.25
CA TRP A 76 6.45 -11.88 -9.66
C TRP A 76 7.70 -11.09 -10.03
N ALA A 77 7.82 -10.62 -11.28
CA ALA A 77 8.93 -9.78 -11.68
C ALA A 77 8.98 -8.47 -10.88
N PHE A 78 7.82 -7.83 -10.67
CA PHE A 78 7.70 -6.64 -9.83
C PHE A 78 8.06 -6.93 -8.37
N HIS A 79 7.55 -8.05 -7.82
CA HIS A 79 7.83 -8.44 -6.45
C HIS A 79 9.33 -8.63 -6.20
N ILE A 80 10.05 -9.21 -7.16
CA ILE A 80 11.51 -9.35 -7.10
C ILE A 80 12.19 -7.97 -7.09
N VAL A 81 11.92 -7.09 -8.06
CA VAL A 81 12.62 -5.79 -8.12
C VAL A 81 12.31 -4.91 -6.91
N THR A 82 11.08 -4.94 -6.41
CA THR A 82 10.69 -4.22 -5.19
C THR A 82 11.40 -4.80 -3.97
N ARG A 83 11.47 -6.13 -3.84
CA ARG A 83 12.19 -6.77 -2.73
C ARG A 83 13.68 -6.47 -2.75
N ILE A 84 14.30 -6.47 -3.94
CA ILE A 84 15.72 -6.10 -4.07
C ILE A 84 15.91 -4.66 -3.61
N PHE A 85 15.07 -3.73 -4.08
CA PHE A 85 15.19 -2.33 -3.70
C PHE A 85 15.02 -2.13 -2.19
N GLU A 86 13.96 -2.69 -1.61
CA GLU A 86 13.63 -2.58 -0.19
C GLU A 86 14.74 -3.12 0.73
N ARG A 87 15.25 -4.34 0.45
CA ARG A 87 16.17 -5.03 1.38
C ARG A 87 17.65 -4.87 1.08
N TYR A 88 18.02 -4.64 -0.17
CA TYR A 88 19.43 -4.71 -0.62
C TYR A 88 19.85 -3.49 -1.45
N GLY A 89 18.89 -2.76 -2.02
CA GLY A 89 19.11 -1.71 -3.02
C GLY A 89 18.96 -0.28 -2.50
N SER A 90 18.80 -0.10 -1.18
CA SER A 90 18.48 1.18 -0.54
C SER A 90 19.69 1.71 0.27
N PRO A 91 20.51 2.61 -0.31
CA PRO A 91 21.69 3.13 0.39
C PRO A 91 21.32 3.79 1.72
N GLY A 92 22.04 3.45 2.78
CA GLY A 92 21.79 3.93 4.14
C GLY A 92 20.76 3.12 4.94
N SER A 93 20.03 2.20 4.30
CA SER A 93 19.03 1.33 4.97
C SER A 93 19.40 -0.16 4.91
N VAL A 94 20.54 -0.51 4.34
CA VAL A 94 21.02 -1.89 4.18
C VAL A 94 22.12 -2.25 5.18
N SER A 95 22.32 -3.55 5.42
CA SER A 95 23.48 -4.03 6.18
C SER A 95 24.79 -3.68 5.45
N LYS A 96 25.89 -3.58 6.22
CA LYS A 96 27.20 -3.12 5.71
C LYS A 96 27.68 -3.91 4.49
N GLU A 97 27.38 -5.21 4.42
CA GLU A 97 27.74 -6.10 3.30
C GLU A 97 27.11 -5.68 1.96
N TYR A 98 25.96 -5.01 1.97
CA TYR A 98 25.27 -4.57 0.76
C TYR A 98 25.52 -3.10 0.40
N GLY A 99 26.31 -2.35 1.17
CA GLY A 99 26.47 -0.90 0.98
C GLY A 99 26.86 -0.52 -0.46
N GLU A 100 27.94 -1.10 -0.98
CA GLU A 100 28.38 -0.85 -2.36
C GLU A 100 27.37 -1.32 -3.41
N PHE A 101 26.71 -2.45 -3.14
CA PHE A 101 25.69 -2.98 -4.04
C PHE A 101 24.47 -2.06 -4.10
N ALA A 102 24.03 -1.51 -2.97
CA ALA A 102 22.90 -0.60 -2.90
C ALA A 102 23.14 0.67 -3.71
N ASP A 103 24.34 1.26 -3.60
CA ASP A 103 24.73 2.43 -4.39
C ASP A 103 24.74 2.14 -5.89
N PHE A 104 25.26 0.97 -6.27
CA PHE A 104 25.25 0.51 -7.65
C PHE A 104 23.83 0.27 -8.16
N PHE A 105 23.01 -0.46 -7.41
CA PHE A 105 21.63 -0.80 -7.76
C PHE A 105 20.80 0.47 -8.00
N LEU A 106 20.86 1.42 -7.05
CA LEU A 106 20.09 2.66 -7.11
C LEU A 106 20.42 3.45 -8.39
N LYS A 107 21.69 3.52 -8.77
CA LYS A 107 22.15 4.29 -9.93
C LYS A 107 21.94 3.58 -11.26
N ALA A 108 22.11 2.26 -11.29
CA ALA A 108 22.08 1.48 -12.53
C ALA A 108 20.67 1.12 -12.99
N TYR A 109 19.74 0.85 -12.06
CA TYR A 109 18.46 0.22 -12.42
C TYR A 109 17.23 1.04 -12.09
N THR A 110 17.28 1.86 -11.03
CA THR A 110 16.08 2.50 -10.49
C THR A 110 15.38 3.40 -11.50
N GLU A 111 16.12 4.17 -12.31
CA GLU A 111 15.52 4.99 -13.37
C GLU A 111 14.71 4.15 -14.36
N GLY A 112 15.30 3.05 -14.86
CA GLY A 112 14.68 2.19 -15.85
C GLY A 112 13.41 1.51 -15.34
N ILE A 113 13.39 1.11 -14.07
CA ILE A 113 12.20 0.52 -13.44
C ILE A 113 11.14 1.59 -13.14
N LEU A 114 11.55 2.78 -12.68
CA LEU A 114 10.63 3.90 -12.46
C LEU A 114 9.90 4.30 -13.74
N GLN A 115 10.58 4.32 -14.89
CA GLN A 115 9.91 4.57 -16.17
C GLN A 115 8.82 3.54 -16.49
N VAL A 116 9.04 2.26 -16.16
CA VAL A 116 8.03 1.20 -16.34
C VAL A 116 6.86 1.40 -15.37
N VAL A 117 7.14 1.75 -14.12
CA VAL A 117 6.12 2.08 -13.11
C VAL A 117 5.26 3.25 -13.56
N LEU A 118 5.85 4.35 -14.03
CA LEU A 118 5.13 5.53 -14.51
C LEU A 118 4.20 5.19 -15.69
N ARG A 119 4.65 4.34 -16.63
CA ARG A 119 3.81 3.86 -17.73
C ARG A 119 2.63 3.02 -17.25
N LEU A 120 2.83 2.14 -16.26
CA LEU A 120 1.75 1.33 -15.70
C LEU A 120 0.72 2.18 -14.97
N LEU A 121 1.16 3.21 -14.24
CA LEU A 121 0.26 4.15 -13.60
C LEU A 121 -0.52 4.98 -14.62
N ASP A 122 0.12 5.39 -15.72
CA ASP A 122 -0.56 6.07 -16.82
C ASP A 122 -1.60 5.18 -17.52
N GLN A 123 -1.30 3.88 -17.72
CA GLN A 123 -2.28 2.91 -18.22
C GLN A 123 -3.50 2.82 -17.30
N HIS A 124 -3.27 2.66 -15.99
CA HIS A 124 -4.35 2.63 -15.00
C HIS A 124 -5.18 3.92 -15.02
N ARG A 125 -4.51 5.09 -15.08
CA ARG A 125 -5.15 6.40 -15.20
C ARG A 125 -6.06 6.48 -16.44
N GLN A 126 -5.60 5.96 -17.57
CA GLN A 126 -6.35 5.91 -18.83
C GLN A 126 -7.42 4.81 -18.87
N LYS A 127 -7.72 4.17 -17.72
CA LYS A 127 -8.68 3.06 -17.59
C LYS A 127 -8.32 1.82 -18.41
N VAL A 128 -7.04 1.67 -18.77
CA VAL A 128 -6.51 0.40 -19.29
C VAL A 128 -6.30 -0.53 -18.11
N TYR A 129 -6.84 -1.74 -18.19
CA TYR A 129 -6.80 -2.70 -17.08
C TYR A 129 -5.36 -3.02 -16.66
N VAL A 130 -5.09 -2.87 -15.36
CA VAL A 130 -3.87 -3.30 -14.70
C VAL A 130 -4.27 -4.17 -13.52
N SER A 131 -3.77 -5.41 -13.45
CA SER A 131 -4.10 -6.30 -12.34
C SER A 131 -3.79 -5.63 -10.98
N PRO A 132 -4.70 -5.72 -9.99
CA PRO A 132 -4.53 -5.05 -8.70
C PRO A 132 -3.18 -5.34 -8.02
N ARG A 133 -2.69 -6.59 -8.12
CA ARG A 133 -1.39 -6.99 -7.54
C ARG A 133 -0.19 -6.37 -8.27
N VAL A 134 -0.29 -6.06 -9.56
CA VAL A 134 0.77 -5.36 -10.29
C VAL A 134 0.77 -3.88 -9.92
N LEU A 135 -0.42 -3.26 -9.85
CA LEU A 135 -0.58 -1.88 -9.41
C LEU A 135 -0.03 -1.68 -7.98
N GLN A 136 -0.32 -2.62 -7.07
CA GLN A 136 0.26 -2.70 -5.73
C GLN A 136 1.79 -2.61 -5.75
N HIS A 137 2.45 -3.52 -6.45
CA HIS A 137 3.91 -3.56 -6.46
C HIS A 137 4.52 -2.33 -7.13
N ALA A 138 3.83 -1.73 -8.12
CA ALA A 138 4.23 -0.48 -8.75
C ALA A 138 4.22 0.69 -7.75
N LEU A 139 3.14 0.84 -6.97
CA LEU A 139 3.04 1.84 -5.91
C LEU A 139 4.07 1.61 -4.79
N ASN A 140 4.32 0.35 -4.41
CA ASN A 140 5.34 0.02 -3.41
C ASN A 140 6.75 0.35 -3.91
N TYR A 141 7.04 0.13 -5.19
CA TYR A 141 8.31 0.56 -5.76
C TYR A 141 8.47 2.09 -5.72
N LEU A 142 7.40 2.86 -6.00
CA LEU A 142 7.41 4.32 -5.84
C LEU A 142 7.67 4.75 -4.41
N ARG A 143 7.06 4.08 -3.42
CA ARG A 143 7.27 4.34 -2.00
C ARG A 143 8.75 4.27 -1.63
N HIS A 144 9.50 3.29 -2.13
CA HIS A 144 10.95 3.24 -1.91
C HIS A 144 11.70 4.29 -2.73
N GLY A 145 11.25 4.55 -3.97
CA GLY A 145 11.83 5.55 -4.86
C GLY A 145 11.76 6.98 -4.32
N VAL A 146 10.74 7.35 -3.55
CA VAL A 146 10.63 8.71 -2.99
C VAL A 146 11.64 8.99 -1.87
N SER A 147 12.17 7.96 -1.21
CA SER A 147 13.07 8.10 -0.07
C SER A 147 14.51 8.48 -0.45
N HIS A 148 14.89 8.42 -1.73
CA HIS A 148 16.25 8.73 -2.18
C HIS A 148 16.29 9.92 -3.13
N ALA A 149 17.22 10.85 -2.89
CA ALA A 149 17.41 12.03 -3.74
C ALA A 149 17.70 11.67 -5.21
N PHE A 150 18.42 10.57 -5.47
CA PHE A 150 18.73 10.12 -6.83
C PHE A 150 17.47 9.74 -7.61
N SER A 151 16.55 8.97 -7.01
CA SER A 151 15.30 8.57 -7.67
C SER A 151 14.25 9.67 -7.65
N TRP A 152 14.27 10.53 -6.62
CA TRP A 152 13.34 11.65 -6.49
C TRP A 152 13.37 12.60 -7.69
N LYS A 153 14.54 12.84 -8.29
CA LYS A 153 14.66 13.72 -9.47
C LYS A 153 13.80 13.25 -10.66
N PHE A 154 13.55 11.95 -10.79
CA PHE A 154 12.71 11.37 -11.83
C PHE A 154 11.23 11.35 -11.45
N LEU A 155 10.91 11.32 -10.15
CA LEU A 155 9.54 11.27 -9.64
C LEU A 155 8.92 12.66 -9.47
N LYS A 156 9.73 13.65 -9.09
CA LYS A 156 9.32 15.02 -8.79
C LYS A 156 8.39 15.63 -9.85
N PRO A 157 8.63 15.50 -11.17
CA PRO A 157 7.75 16.08 -12.19
C PRO A 157 6.36 15.42 -12.26
N HIS A 158 6.24 14.17 -11.81
CA HIS A 158 5.03 13.36 -11.96
C HIS A 158 4.23 13.19 -10.65
N ILE A 159 4.86 13.45 -9.50
CA ILE A 159 4.29 13.11 -8.19
C ILE A 159 2.91 13.72 -7.96
N VAL A 160 2.69 14.96 -8.38
CA VAL A 160 1.41 15.65 -8.19
C VAL A 160 0.30 14.97 -8.99
N GLY A 161 0.58 14.63 -10.26
CA GLY A 161 -0.36 13.88 -11.10
C GLY A 161 -0.63 12.49 -10.56
N ILE A 162 0.40 11.78 -10.10
CA ILE A 162 0.23 10.45 -9.46
C ILE A 162 -0.65 10.55 -8.22
N VAL A 163 -0.43 11.56 -7.37
CA VAL A 163 -1.22 11.75 -6.16
C VAL A 163 -2.69 12.03 -6.52
N LEU A 164 -2.95 12.97 -7.43
CA LEU A 164 -4.31 13.42 -7.73
C LEU A 164 -5.10 12.45 -8.63
N GLU A 165 -4.44 11.78 -9.56
CA GLU A 165 -5.13 11.03 -10.63
C GLU A 165 -5.05 9.51 -10.46
N VAL A 166 -4.18 9.03 -9.58
CA VAL A 166 -4.02 7.59 -9.29
C VAL A 166 -4.29 7.30 -7.83
N VAL A 167 -3.50 7.89 -6.93
CA VAL A 167 -3.60 7.62 -5.50
C VAL A 167 -4.94 8.08 -4.93
N PHE A 168 -5.36 9.32 -5.20
CA PHE A 168 -6.59 9.86 -4.64
C PHE A 168 -7.83 9.06 -5.09
N PRO A 169 -8.03 8.76 -6.39
CA PRO A 169 -9.14 7.90 -6.81
C PRO A 169 -9.11 6.49 -6.19
N LEU A 170 -7.93 5.90 -5.97
CA LEU A 170 -7.80 4.61 -5.28
C LEU A 170 -8.17 4.69 -3.79
N LEU A 171 -8.08 5.87 -3.18
CA LEU A 171 -8.47 6.11 -1.78
C LEU A 171 -9.96 6.45 -1.62
N CYS A 172 -10.61 6.92 -2.68
CA CYS A 172 -12.02 7.28 -2.65
C CYS A 172 -12.91 6.05 -2.47
N HIS A 173 -13.97 6.22 -1.67
CA HIS A 173 -15.08 5.26 -1.63
C HIS A 173 -15.81 5.32 -2.99
N ASN A 174 -15.87 4.19 -3.68
CA ASN A 174 -16.46 4.08 -5.02
C ASN A 174 -17.78 3.30 -4.99
N ASP A 175 -18.47 3.22 -6.13
CA ASP A 175 -19.78 2.56 -6.21
C ASP A 175 -19.75 1.06 -5.82
N GLN A 176 -18.63 0.36 -6.08
CA GLN A 176 -18.46 -1.04 -5.67
C GLN A 176 -18.27 -1.15 -4.16
N ASP A 177 -17.51 -0.24 -3.57
CA ASP A 177 -17.35 -0.15 -2.12
C ASP A 177 -18.70 0.14 -1.44
N ASP A 178 -19.53 1.03 -2.01
CA ASP A 178 -20.86 1.37 -1.51
C ASP A 178 -21.85 0.20 -1.63
N GLU A 179 -21.78 -0.55 -2.74
CA GLU A 179 -22.57 -1.77 -2.92
C GLU A 179 -22.20 -2.84 -1.89
N LEU A 180 -20.91 -3.13 -1.71
CA LEU A 180 -20.42 -4.06 -0.69
C LEU A 180 -20.76 -3.60 0.72
N TRP A 181 -20.59 -2.30 1.01
CA TRP A 181 -20.94 -1.71 2.30
C TRP A 181 -22.41 -1.95 2.66
N LYS A 182 -23.31 -1.89 1.67
CA LYS A 182 -24.76 -2.10 1.87
C LYS A 182 -25.17 -3.56 1.87
N THR A 183 -24.54 -4.39 1.04
CA THR A 183 -24.99 -5.76 0.76
C THR A 183 -24.27 -6.80 1.63
N ASP A 184 -22.98 -6.63 1.87
CA ASP A 184 -22.15 -7.51 2.70
C ASP A 184 -21.04 -6.72 3.43
N PRO A 185 -21.39 -6.05 4.55
CA PRO A 185 -20.42 -5.28 5.33
C PRO A 185 -19.25 -6.12 5.86
N HIS A 186 -19.44 -7.43 6.04
CA HIS A 186 -18.37 -8.32 6.50
C HIS A 186 -17.35 -8.55 5.39
N GLU A 187 -17.80 -8.77 4.16
CA GLU A 187 -16.93 -8.85 3.00
C GLU A 187 -16.23 -7.51 2.72
N TYR A 188 -16.93 -6.38 2.86
CA TYR A 188 -16.31 -5.05 2.78
C TYR A 188 -15.13 -4.92 3.76
N ILE A 189 -15.35 -5.26 5.04
CA ILE A 189 -14.30 -5.25 6.07
C ILE A 189 -13.19 -6.23 5.67
N ARG A 190 -13.52 -7.47 5.27
CA ARG A 190 -12.52 -8.46 4.87
C ARG A 190 -11.63 -7.95 3.73
N LEU A 191 -12.20 -7.26 2.75
CA LEU A 191 -11.45 -6.69 1.63
C LEU A 191 -10.59 -5.51 2.05
N LYS A 192 -11.11 -4.59 2.89
CA LYS A 192 -10.40 -3.42 3.42
C LYS A 192 -9.36 -3.73 4.53
N TYR A 193 -9.39 -4.92 5.10
CA TYR A 193 -8.47 -5.35 6.17
C TYR A 193 -7.79 -6.68 5.85
N ASP A 194 -7.83 -7.15 4.61
CA ASP A 194 -7.02 -8.28 4.19
C ASP A 194 -5.56 -7.94 4.52
N VAL A 195 -4.84 -8.82 5.21
CA VAL A 195 -3.49 -8.65 5.77
C VAL A 195 -2.44 -8.24 4.71
N PHE A 196 -2.81 -8.29 3.42
CA PHE A 196 -2.02 -7.78 2.31
C PHE A 196 -2.23 -6.27 2.00
N GLU A 197 -3.24 -5.61 2.58
CA GLU A 197 -3.55 -4.16 2.52
C GLU A 197 -2.70 -3.30 3.47
N ASP A 198 -2.14 -3.86 4.54
CA ASP A 198 -1.19 -3.14 5.42
C ASP A 198 0.05 -2.62 4.66
N PHE A 199 0.35 -3.23 3.51
CA PHE A 199 1.43 -2.80 2.60
C PHE A 199 0.96 -1.91 1.44
N LEU A 200 -0.32 -1.52 1.41
CA LEU A 200 -1.00 -0.92 0.26
C LEU A 200 -1.43 0.52 0.44
N SER A 201 -1.44 1.11 1.63
CA SER A 201 -2.02 2.44 1.80
C SER A 201 -1.15 3.55 1.18
N PRO A 202 -1.64 4.26 0.14
CA PRO A 202 -1.02 5.50 -0.34
C PRO A 202 -0.94 6.59 0.74
N VAL A 203 -1.77 6.49 1.79
CA VAL A 203 -1.71 7.38 2.95
C VAL A 203 -0.45 7.11 3.77
N THR A 204 0.01 5.85 3.86
CA THR A 204 1.30 5.55 4.50
C THR A 204 2.49 6.15 3.73
N ALA A 205 2.37 6.29 2.41
CA ALA A 205 3.38 6.97 1.59
C ALA A 205 3.27 8.50 1.67
N ALA A 206 2.06 9.08 1.81
CA ALA A 206 1.84 10.51 2.02
C ALA A 206 2.28 10.99 3.42
N GLN A 207 2.31 10.10 4.42
CA GLN A 207 2.73 10.38 5.80
C GLN A 207 4.15 10.91 5.93
N SER A 208 5.09 10.42 5.12
CA SER A 208 6.50 10.84 5.21
C SER A 208 6.76 12.30 4.79
N TRP A 209 5.73 12.96 4.24
CA TRP A 209 5.83 14.24 3.55
C TRP A 209 5.40 15.44 4.39
N CYS A 210 4.65 15.20 5.46
CA CYS A 210 3.95 16.28 6.14
C CYS A 210 4.65 16.66 7.44
N HIS A 211 4.97 17.95 7.59
CA HIS A 211 5.49 18.51 8.82
C HIS A 211 4.50 18.27 9.97
N MET A 212 4.99 17.61 11.03
CA MET A 212 4.21 17.11 12.18
C MET A 212 3.42 18.20 12.92
N ASP A 213 3.79 19.47 12.73
CA ASP A 213 3.21 20.63 13.41
C ASP A 213 1.81 21.05 12.93
N GLN A 214 1.37 20.63 11.74
CA GLN A 214 0.07 21.03 11.20
C GLN A 214 -0.98 19.91 11.23
N MET A 215 -0.57 18.71 11.63
CA MET A 215 -1.41 17.52 11.55
C MET A 215 -2.53 17.49 12.59
N GLU A 216 -2.25 17.85 13.85
CA GLU A 216 -3.29 17.91 14.87
C GLU A 216 -4.36 18.95 14.55
N ALA A 217 -3.96 20.10 13.98
CA ALA A 217 -4.91 21.11 13.53
C ALA A 217 -5.81 20.57 12.41
N MET A 218 -5.24 19.79 11.48
CA MET A 218 -6.00 19.11 10.42
C MET A 218 -6.98 18.07 11.00
N LEU A 219 -6.56 17.27 11.98
CA LEU A 219 -7.43 16.29 12.65
C LEU A 219 -8.64 16.99 13.30
N VAL A 220 -8.40 18.05 14.07
CA VAL A 220 -9.48 18.77 14.76
C VAL A 220 -10.39 19.50 13.77
N ALA A 221 -9.83 20.13 12.74
CA ALA A 221 -10.61 20.94 11.79
C ALA A 221 -11.40 20.11 10.78
N HIS A 222 -10.86 18.96 10.35
CA HIS A 222 -11.39 18.22 9.20
C HIS A 222 -11.75 16.76 9.49
N VAL A 223 -11.19 16.14 10.53
CA VAL A 223 -11.45 14.72 10.82
C VAL A 223 -12.47 14.56 11.94
N TYR A 224 -12.35 15.32 13.03
CA TYR A 224 -13.27 15.22 14.17
C TYR A 224 -14.74 15.51 13.81
N PRO A 225 -15.05 16.49 12.93
CA PRO A 225 -16.44 16.72 12.52
C PRO A 225 -17.06 15.53 11.78
N GLU A 226 -16.27 14.77 11.03
CA GLU A 226 -16.75 13.67 10.21
C GLU A 226 -17.26 12.48 11.03
N PHE A 227 -16.89 12.37 12.32
CA PHE A 227 -17.48 11.39 13.25
C PHE A 227 -19.00 11.58 13.45
N GLY A 228 -19.53 12.76 13.14
CA GLY A 228 -20.96 13.07 13.18
C GLY A 228 -21.64 13.05 11.81
N SER A 229 -20.95 12.60 10.76
CA SER A 229 -21.50 12.58 9.39
C SER A 229 -22.68 11.64 9.27
N SER A 230 -23.65 11.96 8.39
CA SER A 230 -24.75 11.05 8.05
C SER A 230 -24.26 9.80 7.35
N GLU A 231 -23.15 9.92 6.62
CA GLU A 231 -22.60 8.84 5.80
C GLU A 231 -21.65 7.95 6.62
N GLY A 232 -21.97 6.66 6.71
CA GLY A 232 -21.16 5.66 7.42
C GLY A 232 -19.72 5.58 6.99
N PHE A 233 -19.48 5.59 5.67
CA PHE A 233 -18.12 5.50 5.13
C PHE A 233 -17.24 6.69 5.53
N LEU A 234 -17.82 7.88 5.74
CA LEU A 234 -17.09 9.06 6.24
C LEU A 234 -16.72 8.89 7.72
N ARG A 235 -17.64 8.37 8.55
CA ARG A 235 -17.36 8.06 9.97
C ARG A 235 -16.27 6.98 10.10
N ALA A 236 -16.35 5.92 9.29
CA ALA A 236 -15.31 4.89 9.21
C ALA A 236 -13.96 5.47 8.76
N ARG A 237 -13.96 6.34 7.73
CA ARG A 237 -12.73 7.01 7.28
C ARG A 237 -12.14 7.90 8.36
N ALA A 238 -12.96 8.58 9.17
CA ALA A 238 -12.48 9.38 10.28
C ALA A 238 -11.80 8.53 11.36
N CYS A 239 -12.38 7.37 11.70
CA CYS A 239 -11.77 6.38 12.59
C CYS A 239 -10.42 5.90 12.05
N TRP A 240 -10.39 5.53 10.76
CA TRP A 240 -9.20 5.11 10.05
C TRP A 240 -8.09 6.17 10.08
N VAL A 241 -8.42 7.44 9.76
CA VAL A 241 -7.42 8.53 9.82
C VAL A 241 -6.84 8.67 11.22
N LEU A 242 -7.65 8.58 12.28
CA LEU A 242 -7.14 8.60 13.66
C LEU A 242 -6.26 7.40 14.00
N HIS A 243 -6.61 6.20 13.54
CA HIS A 243 -5.75 5.02 13.69
C HIS A 243 -4.33 5.28 13.17
N TYR A 244 -4.20 5.84 11.97
CA TYR A 244 -2.89 6.07 11.37
C TYR A 244 -2.08 7.19 12.02
N PHE A 245 -2.74 8.17 12.64
CA PHE A 245 -2.09 9.34 13.23
C PHE A 245 -1.95 9.26 14.76
N CYS A 246 -2.41 8.18 15.40
CA CYS A 246 -2.39 8.04 16.86
C CYS A 246 -0.98 7.95 17.46
N GLU A 247 0.02 7.59 16.67
CA GLU A 247 1.44 7.56 17.09
C GLU A 247 2.06 8.95 17.21
N MET A 248 1.46 9.97 16.59
CA MET A 248 1.98 11.33 16.67
C MET A 248 1.76 11.92 18.08
N PRO A 249 2.69 12.77 18.57
CA PRO A 249 2.47 13.49 19.80
C PRO A 249 1.35 14.53 19.61
N PHE A 250 0.27 14.41 20.39
CA PHE A 250 -0.75 15.44 20.49
C PHE A 250 -0.20 16.62 21.30
N ARG A 251 -0.27 17.84 20.76
CA ARG A 251 0.11 19.10 21.43
C ARG A 251 -0.74 19.34 22.67
N THR A 252 -2.02 18.98 22.60
CA THR A 252 -2.93 19.13 23.75
C THR A 252 -3.53 17.80 24.16
N GLU A 253 -3.49 17.54 25.47
CA GLU A 253 -4.13 16.36 26.05
C GLU A 253 -5.65 16.36 25.79
N ALA A 254 -6.29 17.53 25.77
CA ALA A 254 -7.70 17.67 25.41
C ALA A 254 -8.04 17.07 24.03
N ASN A 255 -7.19 17.28 23.02
CA ASN A 255 -7.41 16.73 21.69
C ASN A 255 -7.27 15.21 21.68
N LEU A 256 -6.29 14.65 22.39
CA LEU A 256 -6.15 13.20 22.55
C LEU A 256 -7.38 12.60 23.25
N LEU A 257 -7.82 13.18 24.36
CA LEU A 257 -9.00 12.70 25.09
C LEU A 257 -10.24 12.75 24.19
N ARG A 258 -10.39 13.82 23.41
CA ARG A 258 -11.49 13.96 22.46
C ARG A 258 -11.47 12.90 21.36
N ALA A 259 -10.30 12.58 20.79
CA ALA A 259 -10.15 11.49 19.83
C ALA A 259 -10.61 10.16 20.44
N VAL A 260 -10.16 9.84 21.65
CA VAL A 260 -10.51 8.59 22.35
C VAL A 260 -12.00 8.51 22.63
N GLU A 261 -12.64 9.63 23.02
CA GLU A 261 -14.08 9.70 23.21
C GLU A 261 -14.86 9.45 21.92
N LEU A 262 -14.44 10.06 20.82
CA LEU A 262 -15.07 9.88 19.49
C LEU A 262 -14.98 8.43 19.03
N LEU A 263 -13.80 7.81 19.15
CA LEU A 263 -13.59 6.40 18.84
C LEU A 263 -14.44 5.49 19.73
N THR A 264 -14.46 5.76 21.04
CA THR A 264 -15.26 4.96 21.98
C THR A 264 -16.76 5.08 21.68
N HIS A 265 -17.22 6.28 21.30
CA HIS A 265 -18.63 6.49 20.94
C HIS A 265 -18.99 5.70 19.68
N CYS A 266 -18.20 5.79 18.61
CA CYS A 266 -18.43 5.01 17.39
C CYS A 266 -18.43 3.51 17.67
N LEU A 267 -17.48 3.01 18.45
CA LEU A 267 -17.41 1.59 18.80
C LEU A 267 -18.68 1.08 19.51
N LEU A 268 -19.21 1.86 20.45
CA LEU A 268 -20.32 1.42 21.30
C LEU A 268 -21.70 1.69 20.72
N HIS A 269 -21.83 2.67 19.82
CA HIS A 269 -23.13 3.24 19.47
C HIS A 269 -23.39 3.39 17.96
N ASP A 270 -22.39 3.18 17.09
CA ASP A 270 -22.63 3.30 15.65
C ASP A 270 -23.47 2.14 15.11
N SER A 271 -24.45 2.46 14.25
CA SER A 271 -25.32 1.44 13.66
C SER A 271 -24.62 0.59 12.61
N GLU A 272 -23.54 1.09 12.01
CA GLU A 272 -22.87 0.46 10.89
C GLU A 272 -21.66 -0.36 11.37
N LEU A 273 -21.66 -1.66 11.05
CA LEU A 273 -20.61 -2.58 11.47
C LEU A 273 -19.20 -2.14 11.05
N PRO A 274 -18.95 -1.67 9.80
CA PRO A 274 -17.60 -1.26 9.42
C PRO A 274 -17.09 -0.09 10.25
N VAL A 275 -17.96 0.83 10.67
CA VAL A 275 -17.57 1.94 11.55
C VAL A 275 -17.18 1.44 12.94
N ARG A 276 -17.95 0.50 13.51
CA ARG A 276 -17.61 -0.10 14.81
C ARG A 276 -16.26 -0.84 14.77
N VAL A 277 -15.98 -1.57 13.68
CA VAL A 277 -14.71 -2.29 13.52
C VAL A 277 -13.53 -1.32 13.35
N GLU A 278 -13.64 -0.29 12.50
CA GLU A 278 -12.62 0.76 12.38
C GLU A 278 -12.36 1.46 13.71
N ALA A 279 -13.43 1.80 14.44
CA ALA A 279 -13.32 2.43 15.75
C ALA A 279 -12.59 1.54 16.76
N ALA A 280 -12.83 0.22 16.75
CA ALA A 280 -12.13 -0.74 17.60
C ALA A 280 -10.62 -0.77 17.33
N ILE A 281 -10.24 -0.87 16.06
CA ILE A 281 -8.83 -0.95 15.62
C ILE A 281 -8.09 0.36 15.92
N ALA A 282 -8.72 1.50 15.65
CA ALA A 282 -8.19 2.81 15.99
C ALA A 282 -8.03 3.00 17.51
N LEU A 283 -9.01 2.57 18.31
CA LEU A 283 -8.96 2.67 19.77
C LEU A 283 -7.84 1.80 20.33
N GLN A 284 -7.66 0.58 19.83
CA GLN A 284 -6.57 -0.30 20.21
C GLN A 284 -5.19 0.33 19.94
N ALA A 285 -5.01 0.93 18.75
CA ALA A 285 -3.76 1.60 18.39
C ALA A 285 -3.49 2.81 19.30
N CYS A 286 -4.49 3.67 19.53
CA CYS A 286 -4.42 4.78 20.48
C CYS A 286 -3.99 4.33 21.88
N LEU A 287 -4.58 3.25 22.41
CA LEU A 287 -4.26 2.73 23.75
C LEU A 287 -2.84 2.16 23.86
N THR A 288 -2.30 1.67 22.75
CA THR A 288 -0.95 1.11 22.65
C THR A 288 0.10 2.22 22.59
N CYS A 289 -0.19 3.30 21.84
CA CYS A 289 0.78 4.36 21.57
C CYS A 289 0.71 5.54 22.55
N GLN A 290 -0.41 5.72 23.26
CA GLN A 290 -0.67 6.89 24.12
C GLN A 290 -1.11 6.46 25.52
N GLU A 291 -0.20 6.46 26.51
CA GLU A 291 -0.51 6.04 27.89
C GLU A 291 -1.66 6.84 28.52
N LYS A 292 -1.73 8.14 28.22
CA LYS A 292 -2.77 9.04 28.73
C LYS A 292 -4.18 8.69 28.24
N ALA A 293 -4.31 8.02 27.08
CA ALA A 293 -5.59 7.58 26.55
C ALA A 293 -6.27 6.52 27.44
N GLN A 294 -5.48 5.74 28.19
CA GLN A 294 -5.98 4.65 29.02
C GLN A 294 -6.89 5.17 30.16
N ALA A 295 -6.64 6.37 30.68
CA ALA A 295 -7.43 6.95 31.76
C ALA A 295 -8.91 7.15 31.37
N THR A 296 -9.15 7.51 30.11
CA THR A 296 -10.50 7.76 29.55
C THR A 296 -11.26 6.48 29.26
N VAL A 297 -10.55 5.42 28.86
CA VAL A 297 -11.17 4.14 28.47
C VAL A 297 -11.45 3.24 29.67
N LYS A 298 -10.64 3.31 30.73
CA LYS A 298 -10.82 2.54 31.98
C LYS A 298 -12.28 2.45 32.47
N PRO A 299 -13.05 3.54 32.60
CA PRO A 299 -14.43 3.45 33.08
C PRO A 299 -15.38 2.71 32.12
N LYS A 300 -15.07 2.69 30.82
CA LYS A 300 -15.92 2.09 29.77
C LYS A 300 -15.44 0.70 29.32
N ILE A 301 -14.36 0.18 29.92
CA ILE A 301 -13.69 -1.03 29.44
C ILE A 301 -14.61 -2.26 29.42
N LYS A 302 -15.52 -2.36 30.39
CA LYS A 302 -16.49 -3.46 30.46
C LYS A 302 -17.46 -3.42 29.28
N GLU A 303 -18.00 -2.23 28.98
CA GLU A 303 -18.94 -2.04 27.87
C GLU A 303 -18.25 -2.33 26.53
N ILE A 304 -17.05 -1.80 26.35
CA ILE A 304 -16.22 -2.03 25.16
C ILE A 304 -15.95 -3.53 24.98
N THR A 305 -15.53 -4.23 26.04
CA THR A 305 -15.24 -5.66 25.98
C THR A 305 -16.48 -6.47 25.62
N MET A 306 -17.64 -6.12 26.17
CA MET A 306 -18.89 -6.82 25.85
C MET A 306 -19.34 -6.59 24.40
N GLU A 307 -19.11 -5.40 23.85
CA GLU A 307 -19.47 -5.11 22.45
C GLU A 307 -18.54 -5.82 21.47
N LEU A 308 -17.24 -5.93 21.78
CA LEU A 308 -16.26 -6.65 20.95
C LEU A 308 -16.46 -8.17 20.92
N LEU A 309 -17.20 -8.73 21.87
CA LEU A 309 -17.48 -10.17 21.97
C LEU A 309 -18.78 -10.61 21.28
N ARG A 310 -19.53 -9.67 20.71
CA ARG A 310 -20.77 -9.92 19.96
C ARG A 310 -20.47 -10.27 18.51
#